data_AF-A0A4R9P883-F1
#
_entry.id   AF-A0A4R9P883-F1
#
_cell.length_a   1.000
_cell.length_b   1.000
_cell.length_c   1.000
_cell.angle_alpha   90.00
_cell.angle_beta   90.00
_cell.angle_gamma   90.00
#
_symmetry.space_group_name_H-M   'P 1'
#
loop_
_entity.id
_entity.type
_entity.pdbx_description
1 polymer ?
#
loop_
_entity_poly.entity_id
_entity_poly.type
_entity_poly.pdbx_seq_one_letter_code
_entity_poly.pdbx_strand_id
1 'polypeptide(L)'
;VAAQEYYMRAAANYRNPNAQFEIGRMFLKGEGGVKASVKQAGRWLQLAAEKGHAGAQATLGNLLFQSGKVVRGLAMMTAALERAPPADQPWIRN
;
A
#
# COMPACT_ATOMS: atom_id res chain seq x y z
N VAL A 1 -4.30 -22.08 -2.27
CA VAL A 1 -5.13 -21.07 -2.97
C VAL A 1 -6.23 -20.47 -2.07
N ALA A 2 -6.85 -21.22 -1.15
CA ALA A 2 -7.96 -20.72 -0.31
C ALA A 2 -7.60 -19.62 0.72
N ALA A 3 -6.39 -19.62 1.29
CA ALA A 3 -5.99 -18.65 2.32
C ALA A 3 -5.97 -17.19 1.81
N GLN A 4 -5.65 -17.01 0.53
CA GLN A 4 -5.53 -15.69 -0.11
C GLN A 4 -6.91 -15.07 -0.38
N GLU A 5 -7.86 -15.86 -0.87
CA GLU A 5 -9.23 -15.39 -1.11
C GLU A 5 -9.93 -15.05 0.21
N TYR A 6 -9.65 -15.82 1.25
CA TYR A 6 -10.07 -15.52 2.62
C TYR A 6 -9.45 -14.22 3.14
N TYR A 7 -8.15 -14.00 2.93
CA TYR A 7 -7.48 -12.76 3.32
C TYR A 7 -7.99 -11.55 2.55
N MET A 8 -8.25 -11.68 1.24
CA MET A 8 -8.84 -10.59 0.43
C MET A 8 -10.26 -10.26 0.86
N ARG A 9 -11.10 -11.28 1.07
CA ARG A 9 -12.46 -11.09 1.58
C ARG A 9 -12.43 -10.50 3.00
N ALA A 10 -11.51 -10.95 3.86
CA ALA A 10 -11.35 -10.40 5.20
C ALA A 10 -10.86 -8.95 5.17
N ALA A 11 -9.85 -8.59 4.38
CA ALA A 11 -9.38 -7.21 4.26
C ALA A 11 -10.44 -6.28 3.64
N ALA A 12 -11.24 -6.79 2.70
CA ALA A 12 -12.37 -6.08 2.14
C ALA A 12 -13.52 -5.90 3.15
N ASN A 13 -13.85 -6.96 3.90
CA ASN A 13 -14.94 -6.96 4.89
C ASN A 13 -14.60 -6.20 6.17
N TYR A 14 -13.40 -6.40 6.72
CA TYR A 14 -12.93 -5.72 7.93
C TYR A 14 -12.41 -4.31 7.67
N ARG A 15 -12.32 -3.88 6.39
CA ARG A 15 -11.99 -2.51 5.99
C ARG A 15 -10.70 -1.99 6.66
N ASN A 16 -9.81 -2.90 7.04
CA ASN A 16 -8.64 -2.64 7.87
C ASN A 16 -7.48 -2.21 6.97
N PRO A 17 -6.98 -0.97 7.13
CA PRO A 17 -5.94 -0.43 6.26
C PRO A 17 -4.62 -1.23 6.30
N ASN A 18 -4.28 -1.85 7.43
CA ASN A 18 -3.10 -2.74 7.52
C ASN A 18 -3.24 -3.97 6.61
N ALA A 19 -4.41 -4.60 6.58
CA ALA A 19 -4.66 -5.79 5.77
C ALA A 19 -4.66 -5.46 4.27
N GLN A 20 -5.22 -4.30 3.90
CA GLN A 20 -5.19 -3.79 2.53
C GLN A 20 -3.76 -3.46 2.07
N PHE A 21 -2.92 -2.93 2.96
CA PHE A 21 -1.50 -2.71 2.71
C PHE A 21 -0.73 -4.01 2.45
N GLU A 22 -0.92 -5.03 3.30
CA GLU A 22 -0.27 -6.33 3.15
C GLU A 22 -0.65 -7.03 1.82
N ILE A 23 -1.93 -6.94 1.41
CA ILE A 23 -2.36 -7.43 0.09
C ILE A 23 -1.66 -6.68 -1.03
N GLY A 24 -1.56 -5.35 -0.92
CA GLY A 24 -0.82 -4.52 -1.87
C GLY A 24 0.64 -4.97 -2.02
N ARG A 25 1.30 -5.26 -0.89
CA ARG A 25 2.66 -5.82 -0.86
C ARG A 25 2.75 -7.21 -1.47
N MET A 26 1.80 -8.11 -1.18
CA MET A 26 1.79 -9.45 -1.80
C MET A 26 1.66 -9.36 -3.32
N PHE A 27 0.82 -8.46 -3.84
CA PHE A 27 0.73 -8.22 -5.29
C PHE A 27 1.98 -7.57 -5.88
N LEU A 28 2.77 -6.80 -5.13
CA LEU A 28 4.06 -6.29 -5.60
C LEU A 28 5.11 -7.38 -5.71
N LYS A 29 5.20 -8.23 -4.67
CA LYS A 29 6.20 -9.28 -4.59
C LYS A 29 5.80 -10.58 -5.32
N GLY A 30 4.52 -10.73 -5.67
CA GLY A 30 3.99 -11.99 -6.21
C GLY A 30 4.03 -13.13 -5.18
N GLU A 31 3.98 -12.81 -3.89
CA GLU A 31 4.05 -13.81 -2.81
C GLU A 31 2.72 -14.51 -2.60
N GLY A 32 2.74 -15.74 -2.06
CA GLY A 32 1.50 -16.47 -1.72
C GLY A 32 0.69 -16.98 -2.92
N GLY A 33 1.30 -17.09 -4.10
CA GLY A 33 0.68 -17.64 -5.31
C GLY A 33 -0.10 -16.62 -6.14
N VAL A 34 0.02 -15.33 -5.85
CA VAL A 34 -0.55 -14.27 -6.68
C VAL A 34 0.41 -13.87 -7.79
N LYS A 35 -0.11 -13.62 -8.99
CA LYS A 35 0.70 -12.96 -10.03
C LYS A 35 1.06 -11.56 -9.56
N ALA A 36 2.36 -11.26 -9.61
CA ALA A 36 2.85 -9.91 -9.38
C ALA A 36 2.13 -8.94 -10.33
N SER A 37 1.44 -7.95 -9.77
CA SER A 37 0.64 -7.01 -10.53
C SER A 37 0.64 -5.65 -9.85
N VAL A 38 1.46 -4.76 -10.40
CA VAL A 38 1.61 -3.38 -9.95
C VAL A 38 0.28 -2.61 -9.98
N LYS A 39 -0.59 -2.90 -10.96
CA LYS A 39 -1.94 -2.31 -11.05
C LYS A 39 -2.86 -2.74 -9.91
N GLN A 40 -2.84 -4.03 -9.54
CA GLN A 40 -3.67 -4.51 -8.42
C GLN A 40 -3.09 -4.07 -7.09
N ALA A 41 -1.77 -4.14 -6.91
CA ALA A 41 -1.09 -3.59 -5.76
C ALA A 41 -1.43 -2.12 -5.53
N GLY A 42 -1.33 -1.29 -6.58
CA GLY A 42 -1.67 0.13 -6.51
C GLY A 42 -3.11 0.38 -6.06
N ARG A 43 -4.09 -0.44 -6.49
CA ARG A 43 -5.48 -0.31 -6.02
C ARG A 43 -5.62 -0.60 -4.52
N TRP A 44 -5.02 -1.69 -4.04
CA TRP A 44 -5.10 -2.04 -2.61
C TRP A 44 -4.35 -1.04 -1.71
N LEU A 45 -3.18 -0.59 -2.15
CA LEU A 45 -2.42 0.47 -1.49
C LEU A 45 -3.18 1.80 -1.50
N GLN A 46 -3.90 2.13 -2.57
CA GLN A 46 -4.74 3.32 -2.63
C GLN A 46 -5.89 3.27 -1.63
N LEU A 47 -6.58 2.13 -1.49
CA LEU A 47 -7.63 1.98 -0.48
C LEU A 47 -7.08 2.17 0.95
N ALA A 48 -5.92 1.57 1.25
CA ALA A 48 -5.26 1.74 2.54
C ALA A 48 -4.80 3.21 2.75
N ALA A 49 -4.29 3.85 1.70
CA ALA A 49 -3.86 5.25 1.70
C ALA A 49 -5.03 6.24 1.90
N GLU A 50 -6.19 5.98 1.30
CA GLU A 50 -7.41 6.78 1.49
C GLU A 50 -7.88 6.73 2.95
N LYS A 51 -7.60 5.63 3.64
CA LYS A 51 -7.87 5.45 5.07
C LYS A 51 -6.81 6.04 6.00
N GLY A 52 -5.78 6.69 5.46
CA GLY A 52 -4.72 7.32 6.25
C GLY A 52 -3.56 6.40 6.62
N HIS A 53 -3.40 5.26 5.96
CA HIS A 53 -2.28 4.36 6.24
C HIS A 53 -0.97 4.90 5.65
N ALA A 54 -0.07 5.38 6.52
CA ALA A 54 1.20 5.98 6.12
C ALA A 54 2.06 5.05 5.25
N GLY A 55 2.21 3.78 5.64
CA GLY A 55 2.98 2.79 4.86
C GLY A 55 2.42 2.55 3.46
N ALA A 56 1.09 2.69 3.29
CA ALA A 56 0.46 2.50 1.99
C ALA A 56 0.64 3.73 1.09
N GLN A 57 0.57 4.93 1.66
CA GLN A 57 0.85 6.18 0.96
C GLN A 57 2.32 6.23 0.49
N ALA A 58 3.27 5.85 1.34
CA ALA A 58 4.68 5.78 0.98
C ALA A 58 4.95 4.77 -0.15
N THR A 59 4.37 3.57 -0.04
CA THR A 59 4.56 2.51 -1.05
C THR A 59 3.88 2.88 -2.38
N LEU A 60 2.69 3.48 -2.33
CA LEU A 60 2.00 3.96 -3.53
C LEU A 60 2.75 5.13 -4.18
N GLY A 61 3.32 6.02 -3.38
CA GLY A 61 4.16 7.13 -3.83
C GLY A 61 5.41 6.64 -4.56
N ASN A 62 6.12 5.67 -3.99
CA ASN A 62 7.28 5.04 -4.62
C ASN A 62 6.91 4.34 -5.94
N LEU A 63 5.77 3.66 -5.97
CA LEU A 63 5.26 2.94 -7.14
C LEU A 63 4.87 3.92 -8.28
N LEU A 64 4.28 5.07 -7.95
CA LEU A 64 4.02 6.15 -8.90
C LEU A 64 5.32 6.80 -9.40
N PHE A 65 6.30 6.99 -8.52
CA PHE A 65 7.61 7.53 -8.86
C PHE A 65 8.33 6.63 -9.87
N GLN A 66 8.41 5.32 -9.60
CA GLN A 66 8.99 4.32 -10.52
C GLN A 66 8.23 4.19 -11.84
N SER A 67 6.90 4.41 -11.83
CA SER A 67 6.08 4.39 -13.04
C SER A 67 6.17 5.68 -13.87
N GLY A 68 7.11 6.59 -13.58
CA GLY A 68 7.31 7.85 -14.29
C GLY A 68 6.34 8.98 -13.91
N LYS A 69 5.46 8.76 -12.92
CA LYS A 69 4.50 9.76 -12.40
C LYS A 69 5.09 10.49 -11.19
N VAL A 70 6.27 11.05 -11.37
CA VAL A 70 7.14 11.64 -10.34
C VAL A 70 6.39 12.63 -9.44
N VAL A 71 5.64 13.59 -10.03
CA VAL A 71 4.93 14.64 -9.28
C VAL A 71 3.86 14.06 -8.34
N ARG A 72 3.10 13.07 -8.82
CA ARG A 72 2.03 12.45 -8.05
C ARG A 72 2.58 11.50 -6.99
N GLY A 73 3.70 10.84 -7.29
CA GLY A 73 4.44 10.01 -6.34
C GLY A 73 5.03 10.81 -5.19
N LEU A 74 5.67 11.94 -5.51
CA LEU A 74 6.24 12.85 -4.51
C LEU A 74 5.15 13.41 -3.59
N ALA A 75 4.05 13.92 -4.17
CA ALA A 75 2.92 14.44 -3.40
C ALA A 75 2.30 13.38 -2.45
N MET A 76 2.22 12.12 -2.89
CA MET A 76 1.75 11.04 -2.03
C MET A 76 2.76 10.66 -0.93
N MET A 77 4.06 10.71 -1.19
CA MET A 77 5.08 10.50 -0.16
C MET A 77 5.07 11.63 0.87
N THR A 78 4.93 12.88 0.44
CA THR A 78 4.82 14.03 1.34
C THR A 78 3.57 13.92 2.22
N ALA A 79 2.41 13.60 1.62
CA ALA A 79 1.18 13.37 2.37
C ALA A 79 1.29 12.17 3.34
N ALA A 80 2.06 11.13 2.97
CA ALA A 80 2.38 10.00 3.86
C ALA A 80 3.14 10.45 5.09
N LEU A 81 4.17 11.28 4.90
CA LEU A 81 5.00 11.84 5.96
C LEU A 81 4.20 12.75 6.89
N GLU A 82 3.30 13.57 6.34
CA GLU A 82 2.47 14.49 7.12
C GLU A 82 1.36 13.77 7.91
N ARG A 83 0.82 12.66 7.38
CA ARG A 83 -0.22 11.87 8.06
C ARG A 83 0.33 10.77 8.98
N ALA A 84 1.61 10.43 8.89
CA ALA A 84 2.21 9.43 9.75
C ALA A 84 2.28 9.93 11.20
N PRO A 85 1.77 9.15 12.18
CA PRO A 85 1.99 9.48 13.59
C PRO A 85 3.50 9.46 13.88
N PRO A 86 3.98 10.24 14.87
CA PRO A 86 5.41 10.35 15.18
C PRO A 86 6.09 9.02 15.51
N ALA A 87 5.31 8.00 15.91
CA ALA A 87 5.78 6.63 16.14
C ALA A 87 6.19 5.89 14.84
N ASP A 88 5.59 6.22 13.69
CA ASP A 88 5.86 5.59 12.39
C ASP A 88 6.84 6.40 11.50
N GLN A 89 7.15 7.65 11.87
CA GLN A 89 8.14 8.48 11.19
C GLN A 89 9.57 7.87 11.09
N PRO A 90 10.12 7.16 12.10
CA PRO A 90 11.48 6.65 12.01
C PRO A 90 11.68 5.56 10.93
N TRP A 91 10.64 4.80 10.56
CA TRP A 91 10.70 3.82 9.45
C TRP A 91 10.59 4.46 8.06
N ILE A 92 10.11 5.71 7.98
CA ILE A 92 9.93 6.44 6.72
C ILE A 92 11.15 7.32 6.40
N ARG A 93 11.92 7.68 7.44
CA ARG A 93 13.07 8.60 7.35
C ARG A 93 14.42 7.89 7.13
N ASN A 94 14.47 6.57 7.21
CA ASN A 94 15.68 5.74 7.13
C ASN A 94 15.61 4.80 5.92
#